data_AF-Q36323-F1
#
_entry.id   AF-Q36323-F1
#
_cell.length_a   1.000
_cell.length_b   1.000
_cell.length_c   1.000
_cell.angle_alpha   90.00
_cell.angle_beta   90.00
_cell.angle_gamma   90.00
#
_symmetry.space_group_name_H-M   'P 1'
#
loop_
_entity.id
_entity.type
_entity.pdbx_description
1 polymer ?
#
loop_
_entity_poly.entity_id
_entity_poly.type
_entity_poly.pdbx_seq_one_letter_code
_entity_poly.pdbx_strand_id
1 'polypeptide(L)'
;MNPFIFILLLTTLILGTMMVITSSHWLLAWIGFEMNMMAFIPIMMKNPSPRATEASTKYLLTQATASALLMMAVIINLMYSGQ
;
A
#
# COMPACT_ATOMS: atom_id res chain seq x y z
N MET A 1 -21.07 0.83 -2.30
CA MET A 1 -20.33 1.33 -1.12
C MET A 1 -21.00 2.59 -0.59
N ASN A 2 -21.07 2.74 0.73
CA ASN A 2 -21.49 3.98 1.36
C ASN A 2 -20.54 5.14 0.93
N PRO A 3 -21.05 6.30 0.50
CA PRO A 3 -20.24 7.48 0.15
C PRO A 3 -19.19 7.84 1.21
N PHE A 4 -19.51 7.72 2.50
CA PHE A 4 -18.56 8.02 3.58
C PHE A 4 -17.34 7.08 3.58
N ILE A 5 -17.56 5.78 3.35
CA ILE A 5 -16.48 4.79 3.27
C ILE A 5 -15.60 5.07 2.04
N PHE A 6 -16.22 5.45 0.93
CA PHE A 6 -15.48 5.77 -0.30
C PHE A 6 -14.58 7.00 -0.12
N ILE A 7 -15.09 8.05 0.53
CA ILE A 7 -14.30 9.25 0.86
C ILE A 7 -13.14 8.86 1.80
N LEU A 8 -13.41 8.07 2.83
CA LEU A 8 -12.37 7.61 3.75
C LEU A 8 -11.25 6.88 3.01
N LEU A 9 -11.59 5.93 2.12
CA LEU A 9 -10.59 5.20 1.33
C LEU A 9 -9.77 6.10 0.41
N LEU A 10 -10.40 7.11 -0.22
CA LEU A 10 -9.67 8.10 -1.02
C LEU A 10 -8.73 8.95 -0.16
N THR A 11 -9.18 9.41 1.01
CA THR A 11 -8.32 10.16 1.93
C THR A 11 -7.16 9.32 2.45
N THR A 12 -7.36 8.03 2.75
CA THR A 12 -6.27 7.15 3.16
C THR A 12 -5.23 6.94 2.06
N LEU A 13 -5.64 6.95 0.79
CA LEU A 13 -4.74 6.81 -0.35
C LEU A 13 -3.90 8.07 -0.57
N ILE A 14 -4.51 9.25 -0.39
CA ILE A 14 -3.79 10.53 -0.39
C ILE A 14 -2.82 10.59 0.80
N LEU A 15 -3.26 10.18 1.99
CA LEU A 15 -2.40 10.17 3.18
C LEU A 15 -1.22 9.20 3.04
N GLY A 16 -1.44 8.00 2.50
CA GLY A 16 -0.36 7.03 2.28
C GLY A 16 0.69 7.52 1.29
N THR A 17 0.26 8.13 0.17
CA THR A 17 1.20 8.74 -0.78
C THR A 17 1.96 9.93 -0.19
N MET A 18 1.30 10.79 0.58
CA MET A 18 1.96 11.91 1.27
C MET A 18 2.94 11.43 2.34
N MET A 19 2.62 10.36 3.07
CA MET A 19 3.55 9.73 4.04
C MET A 19 4.82 9.27 3.34
N VAL A 20 4.72 8.59 2.19
CA VAL A 20 5.90 8.15 1.43
C VAL A 20 6.78 9.33 1.03
N ILE A 21 6.18 10.39 0.46
CA ILE A 21 6.93 11.56 -0.05
C ILE A 21 7.61 12.34 1.07
N THR A 22 6.96 12.46 2.23
CA THR A 22 7.44 13.30 3.34
C THR A 22 8.31 12.54 4.34
N SER A 23 8.26 11.20 4.33
CA SER A 23 9.00 10.39 5.30
C SER A 23 10.52 10.48 5.10
N SER A 24 11.24 10.62 6.21
CA SER A 24 12.71 10.52 6.27
C SER A 24 13.21 9.14 6.71
N HIS A 25 12.32 8.31 7.27
CA HIS A 25 12.65 6.97 7.76
C HIS A 25 12.06 5.90 6.85
N TRP A 26 12.86 4.92 6.46
CA TRP A 26 12.46 3.86 5.53
C TRP A 26 11.24 3.05 6.00
N LEU A 27 11.16 2.75 7.31
CA LEU A 27 9.97 2.11 7.90
C LEU A 27 8.68 2.93 7.68
N LEU A 28 8.71 4.25 7.82
CA LEU A 28 7.54 5.10 7.60
C LEU A 28 7.14 5.13 6.12
N ALA A 29 8.12 5.16 5.21
CA ALA A 29 7.87 5.01 3.78
C ALA A 29 7.18 3.68 3.48
N TRP A 30 7.65 2.58 4.06
CA TRP A 30 7.04 1.26 3.89
C TRP A 30 5.59 1.21 4.41
N ILE A 31 5.32 1.78 5.59
CA ILE A 31 3.95 1.87 6.13
C ILE A 31 3.04 2.65 5.17
N GLY A 32 3.54 3.72 4.54
CA GLY A 32 2.80 4.48 3.53
C GLY A 32 2.39 3.64 2.32
N PHE A 33 3.29 2.77 1.83
CA PHE A 33 2.98 1.83 0.74
C PHE A 33 1.93 0.78 1.14
N GLU A 34 2.04 0.20 2.33
CA GLU A 34 1.06 -0.78 2.83
C GLU A 34 -0.35 -0.16 3.01
N MET A 35 -0.43 1.07 3.52
CA MET A 35 -1.70 1.79 3.62
C MET A 35 -2.34 2.03 2.24
N ASN A 36 -1.53 2.39 1.23
CA ASN A 36 -2.02 2.55 -0.13
C ASN A 36 -2.54 1.22 -0.70
N MET A 37 -1.85 0.11 -0.46
CA MET A 37 -2.27 -1.21 -0.90
C MET A 37 -3.63 -1.59 -0.30
N MET A 38 -3.78 -1.47 1.03
CA MET A 38 -5.01 -1.81 1.74
C MET A 38 -6.19 -0.91 1.36
N ALA A 39 -5.96 0.39 1.17
CA ALA A 39 -7.01 1.33 0.77
C ALA A 39 -7.50 1.11 -0.67
N PHE A 40 -6.62 0.64 -1.56
CA PHE A 40 -6.95 0.51 -2.97
C PHE A 40 -7.74 -0.77 -3.30
N ILE A 41 -7.55 -1.87 -2.56
CA ILE A 41 -8.25 -3.14 -2.80
C ILE A 41 -9.78 -3.01 -2.75
N PRO A 42 -10.40 -2.37 -1.73
CA PRO A 42 -11.84 -2.15 -1.70
C PRO A 42 -12.34 -1.25 -2.85
N ILE A 43 -11.51 -0.32 -3.32
CA ILE A 43 -11.83 0.55 -4.46
C ILE A 43 -11.89 -0.28 -5.76
N MET A 44 -10.93 -1.18 -5.98
CA MET A 44 -10.97 -2.11 -7.12
C MET A 44 -12.18 -3.04 -7.09
N MET A 45 -12.59 -3.47 -5.89
CA MET A 45 -13.73 -4.37 -5.68
C MET A 45 -15.07 -3.64 -5.52
N LYS A 46 -15.16 -2.34 -5.85
CA LYS A 46 -16.40 -1.55 -5.72
C LYS A 46 -17.61 -2.20 -6.41
N ASN A 47 -17.38 -2.79 -7.59
CA ASN A 47 -18.36 -3.61 -8.31
C ASN A 47 -17.86 -5.07 -8.32
N PRO A 48 -18.37 -5.92 -7.41
CA PRO A 48 -17.88 -7.29 -7.31
C PRO A 48 -18.25 -8.06 -8.58
N SER A 49 -17.22 -8.47 -9.31
CA SER A 49 -17.30 -9.36 -10.46
C SER A 49 -16.10 -10.30 -10.41
N PRO A 50 -16.17 -11.51 -11.02
CA PRO A 50 -15.04 -12.43 -11.07
C PRO A 50 -13.77 -11.77 -11.63
N ARG A 51 -13.93 -10.87 -12.60
CA ARG A 51 -12.82 -10.08 -13.16
C ARG A 51 -12.24 -9.08 -12.16
N ALA A 52 -13.08 -8.40 -11.38
CA ALA A 52 -12.61 -7.49 -10.35
C ALA A 52 -11.88 -8.22 -9.21
N THR A 53 -12.34 -9.42 -8.83
CA THR A 53 -11.65 -10.25 -7.83
C THR A 53 -10.31 -10.79 -8.35
N GLU A 54 -10.23 -11.18 -9.63
CA GLU A 54 -8.95 -11.57 -10.22
C GLU A 54 -7.97 -10.40 -10.33
N ALA A 55 -8.47 -9.21 -10.69
CA ALA A 55 -7.63 -8.02 -10.75
C ALA A 55 -7.10 -7.61 -9.37
N SER A 56 -7.96 -7.62 -8.34
CA SER A 56 -7.55 -7.25 -6.97
C SER A 56 -6.59 -8.27 -6.36
N THR A 57 -6.77 -9.56 -6.61
CA THR A 57 -5.84 -10.61 -6.16
C THR A 57 -4.48 -10.51 -6.85
N LYS A 58 -4.44 -10.26 -8.17
CA LYS A 58 -3.18 -10.01 -8.89
C LYS A 58 -2.45 -8.77 -8.36
N TYR A 59 -3.20 -7.69 -8.10
CA TYR A 59 -2.65 -6.47 -7.51
C TYR A 59 -2.07 -6.73 -6.11
N LEU A 60 -2.82 -7.43 -5.25
CA LEU A 60 -2.38 -7.77 -3.89
C LEU A 60 -1.08 -8.58 -3.90
N LEU A 61 -0.99 -9.64 -4.71
CA LEU A 61 0.18 -10.52 -4.75
C LEU A 61 1.44 -9.81 -5.26
N THR A 62 1.30 -8.99 -6.31
CA THR A 62 2.42 -8.22 -6.86
C THR A 62 2.89 -7.13 -5.90
N GLN A 63 1.97 -6.44 -5.24
CA GLN A 63 2.33 -5.40 -4.28
C GLN A 63 2.91 -5.97 -2.98
N ALA A 64 2.36 -7.07 -2.45
CA ALA A 64 2.89 -7.71 -1.24
C ALA A 64 4.30 -8.29 -1.44
N THR A 65 4.59 -8.82 -2.63
CA THR A 65 5.94 -9.29 -2.95
C THR A 65 6.92 -8.12 -3.09
N ALA A 66 6.50 -7.02 -3.73
CA ALA A 66 7.30 -5.80 -3.80
C ALA A 66 7.54 -5.17 -2.42
N SER A 67 6.55 -5.14 -1.53
CA SER A 67 6.69 -4.59 -0.18
C SER A 67 7.59 -5.44 0.71
N ALA A 68 7.56 -6.77 0.57
CA ALA A 68 8.50 -7.67 1.24
C ALA A 68 9.94 -7.47 0.75
N LEU A 69 10.15 -7.29 -0.56
CA LEU A 69 11.47 -6.98 -1.13
C LEU A 69 11.99 -5.63 -0.64
N LEU A 70 11.12 -4.61 -0.55
CA LEU A 70 11.49 -3.30 0.00
C LEU A 70 11.92 -3.44 1.46
N MET A 71 11.15 -4.15 2.29
CA MET A 71 11.51 -4.38 3.69
C MET A 71 12.84 -5.14 3.82
N MET A 72 13.08 -6.15 2.98
CA MET A 72 14.37 -6.84 2.96
C MET A 72 15.52 -5.88 2.65
N ALA A 73 15.37 -4.98 1.67
CA ALA A 73 16.37 -3.96 1.37
C ALA A 73 16.61 -2.99 2.53
N VAL A 74 15.55 -2.61 3.26
CA VAL A 74 15.66 -1.76 4.45
C VAL A 74 16.41 -2.47 5.59
N ILE A 75 16.13 -3.76 5.83
CA ILE A 75 16.87 -4.55 6.81
C ILE A 75 18.36 -4.66 6.43
N ILE A 76 18.64 -4.88 5.15
CA ILE A 76 20.01 -4.87 4.62
C ILE A 76 20.68 -3.51 4.84
N ASN A 77 19.98 -2.41 4.56
CA ASN A 77 20.49 -1.06 4.79
C ASN A 77 20.81 -0.82 6.27
N LEU A 78 19.95 -1.29 7.17
CA LEU A 78 20.16 -1.19 8.62
C LEU A 78 21.39 -1.99 9.06
N MET A 79 21.62 -3.19 8.49
CA MET A 79 22.79 -4.00 8.82
C MET A 79 24.11 -3.36 8.37
N TYR A 80 24.15 -2.69 7.22
CA TYR A 80 25.39 -2.12 6.67
C TYR A 80 25.63 -0.66 7.05
N SER A 81 24.58 0.16 7.12
CA SER A 81 24.68 1.61 7.37
C SER A 81 24.17 2.04 8.74
N GLY A 82 23.41 1.18 9.44
CA GLY A 82 22.79 1.52 10.73
C GLY A 82 21.59 2.45 10.62
N GLN A 83 21.14 2.79 9.40
CA GLN A 83 19.90 3.53 9.12
C GLN A 83 18.74 2.58 8.80
#